data_AF-A0AAD5IUX5-F1
#
_entry.id   AF-A0AAD5IUX5-F1
#
_cell.length_a   1.000
_cell.length_b   1.000
_cell.length_c   1.000
_cell.angle_alpha   90.00
_cell.angle_beta   90.00
_cell.angle_gamma   90.00
#
_symmetry.space_group_name_H-M   'P 1'
#
loop_
_entity.id
_entity.type
_entity.pdbx_description
1 polymer ?
#
loop_
_entity_poly.entity_id
_entity_poly.type
_entity_poly.pdbx_seq_one_letter_code
_entity_poly.pdbx_strand_id
1 'polypeptide(L)'
;MLRKSKFCLCPSRYEVGTPRIVETIYAGCVPVIIKDGYVPPFSEVLNRKIFSVKVGMKEIPNLKNIFDEYISETVLENAKDS
;
A
#
# COMPACT_ATOMS: atom_id res chain seq x y z
N MET A 1 -10.34 15.33 3.70
CA MET A 1 -10.52 14.32 4.77
C MET A 1 -10.09 12.96 4.22
N LEU A 2 -8.88 12.51 4.59
CA LEU A 2 -8.29 11.14 4.50
C LEU A 2 -7.26 10.93 5.64
N ARG A 3 -7.15 11.90 6.56
CA ARG A 3 -5.95 12.18 7.37
C ARG A 3 -5.84 11.38 8.69
N LYS A 4 -6.64 10.33 8.88
CA LYS A 4 -6.61 9.52 10.12
C LYS A 4 -6.23 8.07 9.91
N SER A 5 -6.24 7.58 8.67
CA SER A 5 -5.86 6.19 8.38
C SER A 5 -4.40 6.10 7.98
N LYS A 6 -3.68 5.12 8.52
CA LYS A 6 -2.32 4.77 8.08
C LYS A 6 -2.34 4.07 6.72
N PHE A 7 -3.42 3.35 6.40
CA PHE A 7 -3.58 2.58 5.17
C PHE A 7 -4.79 3.04 4.37
N CYS A 8 -4.64 3.16 3.06
CA CYS A 8 -5.70 3.62 2.17
C CYS A 8 -5.93 2.63 1.03
N LEU A 9 -7.14 2.07 0.98
CA LEU A 9 -7.49 1.05 0.00
C LEU A 9 -7.57 1.66 -1.40
N CYS A 10 -6.82 1.06 -2.32
CA CYS A 10 -6.76 1.39 -3.74
C CYS A 10 -7.25 0.17 -4.54
N PRO A 11 -8.57 -0.12 -4.55
CA PRO A 11 -9.11 -1.18 -5.39
C PRO A 11 -8.96 -0.79 -6.86
N SER A 12 -8.32 -1.64 -7.65
CA SER A 12 -8.25 -1.42 -9.09
C SER A 12 -9.63 -1.59 -9.71
N ARG A 13 -10.20 -0.54 -10.29
CA ARG A 13 -11.19 -0.68 -11.38
C ARG A 13 -10.46 -0.57 -12.72
N TYR A 14 -11.12 -0.92 -13.82
CA TYR A 14 -10.57 -0.93 -15.19
C TYR A 14 -10.09 0.44 -15.69
N GLU A 15 -10.32 1.50 -14.93
CA GLU A 15 -9.95 2.88 -15.28
C GLU A 15 -8.45 3.10 -15.08
N VAL A 16 -7.73 3.13 -16.19
CA VAL A 16 -6.26 3.21 -16.29
C VAL A 16 -5.66 4.56 -15.83
N GLY A 17 -6.45 5.45 -15.22
CA GLY A 17 -6.06 6.85 -15.00
C GLY A 17 -6.55 7.51 -13.71
N THR A 18 -7.16 6.80 -12.75
CA THR A 18 -7.50 7.45 -11.48
C THR A 18 -6.24 7.64 -10.63
N PRO A 19 -5.89 8.86 -10.17
CA PRO A 19 -4.67 9.14 -9.43
C PRO A 19 -4.68 8.61 -7.98
N ARG A 20 -5.49 7.61 -7.64
CA ARG A 20 -5.73 7.16 -6.26
C ARG A 20 -4.47 6.82 -5.49
N ILE A 21 -3.49 6.20 -6.15
CA ILE A 21 -2.18 5.90 -5.54
C ILE A 21 -1.45 7.20 -5.21
N VAL A 22 -1.41 8.14 -6.14
CA VAL A 22 -0.79 9.46 -5.94
C VAL A 22 -1.52 10.27 -4.86
N GLU A 23 -2.85 10.25 -4.86
CA GLU A 23 -3.67 10.96 -3.86
C GLU A 23 -3.47 10.41 -2.45
N THR A 24 -3.35 9.09 -2.31
CA THR A 24 -3.12 8.45 -1.00
C THR A 24 -1.74 8.73 -0.46
N ILE A 25 -0.71 8.73 -1.32
CA ILE A 25 0.64 9.17 -0.96
C ILE A 25 0.63 10.64 -0.54
N TYR A 26 -0.01 11.51 -1.32
CA TYR A 26 -0.12 12.94 -0.99
C TYR A 26 -0.89 13.18 0.32
N ALA A 27 -1.83 12.30 0.66
CA ALA A 27 -2.54 12.32 1.94
C ALA A 27 -1.71 11.79 3.12
N GLY A 28 -0.47 11.33 2.90
CA GLY A 28 0.40 10.74 3.92
C GLY A 28 0.01 9.32 4.31
N CYS A 29 -0.69 8.62 3.42
CA CYS A 29 -1.25 7.30 3.66
C CYS A 29 -0.52 6.23 2.85
N VAL A 30 -0.34 5.03 3.42
CA VAL A 30 0.24 3.91 2.69
C VAL A 30 -0.83 3.31 1.76
N PRO A 31 -0.63 3.33 0.42
CA PRO A 31 -1.58 2.75 -0.53
C PRO A 31 -1.63 1.23 -0.40
N VAL A 32 -2.84 0.69 -0.28
CA VAL A 32 -3.13 -0.75 -0.29
C VAL A 32 -3.74 -1.11 -1.64
N ILE A 33 -2.92 -1.65 -2.53
CA ILE A 33 -3.29 -1.98 -3.90
C ILE A 33 -3.98 -3.34 -3.92
N ILE A 34 -5.27 -3.35 -4.20
CA ILE A 34 -6.05 -4.59 -4.34
C ILE A 34 -6.21 -4.90 -5.82
N LYS A 35 -5.27 -5.67 -6.37
CA LYS A 35 -5.27 -6.17 -7.76
C LYS A 35 -4.16 -7.20 -7.97
N ASP A 36 -4.48 -8.28 -8.66
CA ASP A 36 -3.48 -9.21 -9.16
C ASP A 36 -2.74 -8.62 -10.38
N GLY A 37 -1.42 -8.83 -10.46
CA GLY A 37 -0.61 -8.42 -11.61
C GLY A 37 -0.43 -6.90 -11.80
N TYR A 38 -0.81 -6.06 -10.83
CA TYR A 38 -0.60 -4.61 -10.94
C TYR A 38 0.83 -4.21 -10.63
N VAL A 39 1.40 -3.42 -11.54
CA VAL A 39 2.67 -2.73 -11.36
C VAL A 39 2.36 -1.28 -10.97
N PRO A 40 2.58 -0.88 -9.71
CA PRO A 40 2.34 0.50 -9.30
C PRO A 40 3.23 1.48 -10.04
N PRO A 41 2.74 2.71 -10.30
CA PRO A 41 3.60 3.78 -10.79
C PRO A 41 4.74 4.01 -9.79
N PHE A 42 5.91 4.43 -10.29
CA PHE A 42 7.13 4.67 -9.50
C PHE A 42 7.75 3.44 -8.84
N SER A 43 7.32 2.23 -9.20
CA SER A 43 7.85 1.01 -8.57
C SER A 43 9.32 0.69 -8.85
N GLU A 44 9.94 1.43 -9.77
CA GLU A 44 11.37 1.39 -10.10
C GLU A 44 12.18 2.43 -9.31
N VAL A 45 11.52 3.46 -8.78
CA VAL A 45 12.15 4.57 -8.05
C VAL A 45 11.95 4.42 -6.55
N LEU A 46 10.79 3.91 -6.13
CA LEU A 46 10.39 3.80 -4.73
C LEU A 46 10.46 2.34 -4.26
N ASN A 47 11.01 2.12 -3.07
CA ASN A 47 11.11 0.79 -2.48
C ASN A 47 9.71 0.20 -2.29
N ARG A 48 9.39 -0.84 -3.08
CA ARG A 48 8.09 -1.53 -3.07
C ARG A 48 7.66 -1.98 -1.68
N LYS A 49 8.59 -2.34 -0.79
CA LYS A 49 8.28 -2.82 0.56
C LYS A 49 7.76 -1.73 1.49
N ILE A 50 8.19 -0.49 1.29
CA ILE A 50 7.85 0.64 2.16
C ILE A 50 6.72 1.48 1.53
N PHE A 51 6.63 1.45 0.20
CA PHE A 51 5.79 2.35 -0.57
C PHE A 51 4.34 1.91 -0.69
N SER A 52 4.05 0.62 -0.70
CA SER A 52 2.68 0.13 -0.92
C SER A 52 2.49 -1.30 -0.42
N VAL A 53 1.29 -1.61 0.07
CA VAL A 53 0.88 -2.99 0.34
C VAL A 53 0.18 -3.54 -0.88
N LYS A 54 0.61 -4.70 -1.41
CA LYS A 54 -0.09 -5.39 -2.50
C LYS A 54 -0.94 -6.52 -1.93
N VAL A 55 -2.21 -6.56 -2.31
CA VAL A 55 -3.17 -7.55 -1.85
C VAL A 55 -3.84 -8.18 -3.06
N GLY A 56 -3.72 -9.50 -3.19
CA GLY A 56 -4.46 -10.24 -4.20
C GLY A 56 -5.95 -10.30 -3.86
N MET A 57 -6.83 -10.45 -4.86
CA MET A 57 -8.28 -10.41 -4.59
C MET A 57 -8.74 -11.49 -3.62
N LYS A 58 -8.09 -12.66 -3.61
CA LYS A 58 -8.38 -13.77 -2.70
C LYS A 58 -7.95 -13.51 -1.25
N GLU A 59 -7.03 -12.58 -1.05
CA GLU A 59 -6.44 -12.26 0.25
C GLU A 59 -7.17 -11.13 0.99
N ILE A 60 -8.21 -10.55 0.38
CA ILE A 60 -9.06 -9.52 1.01
C ILE A 60 -9.58 -9.97 2.40
N PRO A 61 -10.03 -11.23 2.61
CA PRO A 61 -10.45 -11.69 3.94
C PRO A 61 -9.31 -11.67 4.98
N ASN A 62 -8.05 -11.72 4.54
CA ASN A 62 -6.86 -11.77 5.40
C ASN A 62 -6.23 -10.38 5.64
N LEU A 63 -6.87 -9.28 5.20
CA LEU A 63 -6.31 -7.92 5.24
C LEU A 63 -5.75 -7.53 6.61
N LYS A 64 -6.41 -7.91 7.70
CA LYS A 64 -5.93 -7.60 9.06
C LYS A 64 -4.54 -8.21 9.31
N ASN A 65 -4.36 -9.49 8.98
CA ASN A 65 -3.10 -10.18 9.20
C ASN A 65 -2.00 -9.58 8.33
N ILE A 66 -2.31 -9.23 7.08
CA ILE A 66 -1.38 -8.57 6.16
C ILE A 66 -0.92 -7.22 6.71
N PHE A 67 -1.82 -6.43 7.32
CA PHE A 67 -1.44 -5.16 7.93
C PHE A 67 -0.60 -5.35 9.20
N ASP A 68 -0.95 -6.32 10.03
CA ASP A 68 -0.20 -6.63 11.26
C ASP A 68 1.25 -7.09 10.93
N GLU A 69 1.40 -7.94 9.90
CA GLU A 69 2.70 -8.39 9.38
C GLU A 69 3.50 -7.22 8.80
N TYR A 70 2.89 -6.42 7.92
CA TYR A 70 3.53 -5.25 7.32
C TYR A 70 4.06 -4.25 8.35
N ILE A 71 3.28 -3.97 9.41
CA ILE A 71 3.71 -3.08 10.49
C ILE A 71 4.91 -3.68 11.22
N SER A 72 4.87 -4.97 11.52
CA SER A 72 5.95 -5.67 12.23
C SER A 72 7.26 -5.63 11.45
N GLU A 73 7.22 -5.92 10.14
CA GLU A 73 8.38 -5.83 9.26
C GLU A 73 8.94 -4.40 9.19
N THR A 74 8.06 -3.41 9.00
CA THR A 74 8.46 -2.00 8.89
C THR A 74 9.12 -1.51 10.18
N VAL A 75 8.60 -1.88 11.36
CA VAL A 75 9.19 -1.50 12.66
C VAL A 75 10.59 -2.10 12.82
N LEU A 76 10.78 -3.36 12.40
CA LEU A 76 12.08 -4.03 12.46
C LEU A 76 13.11 -3.44 11.49
N GLU A 77 12.69 -2.95 10.32
CA GLU A 77 13.58 -2.24 9.39
C GLU A 77 14.00 -0.88 9.97
N ASN A 78 13.07 -0.07 10.48
CA ASN A 78 13.40 1.23 11.08
C ASN A 78 14.28 1.11 12.33
N ALA A 79 14.18 0.01 13.08
CA ALA A 79 15.01 -0.24 14.26
C ALA A 79 16.47 -0.61 13.92
N LYS A 80 16.79 -0.96 12.67
CA LYS A 80 18.16 -1.28 12.23
C LYS A 80 18.94 -0.04 11.76
N ASP A 81 18.23 1.05 11.49
CA ASP A 81 18.79 2.31 11.01
C ASP A 81 19.02 3.33 12.15
N SER A 82 18.88 2.92 13.43
CA SER A 82 19.22 3.67 14.66
C SER A 82 20.35 2.98 15.42
#